data_AF-A0A363U3V6-F1
#
_entry.id   AF-A0A363U3V6-F1
#
_cell.length_a   1.000
_cell.length_b   1.000
_cell.length_c   1.000
_cell.angle_alpha   90.00
_cell.angle_beta   90.00
_cell.angle_gamma   90.00
#
_symmetry.space_group_name_H-M   'P 1'
#
loop_
_entity.id
_entity.type
_entity.pdbx_description
1 polymer ?
#
loop_
_entity_poly.entity_id
_entity_poly.type
_entity_poly.pdbx_seq_one_letter_code
_entity_poly.pdbx_strand_id
1 'polypeptide(L)'
;MFAAGLIMVWLASPSSVMAAGMAQDGGTFDQYATLAAALSTGLACIGAGIAVGNAGAAAVGATAEKPESFGRALIFVGLSEGIAIYGLIISFLILP
;
A
#
# COMPACT_ATOMS: atom_id res chain seq x y z
N MET A 1 -8.75 20.85 -42.42
CA MET A 1 -7.71 21.37 -41.49
C MET A 1 -7.59 20.51 -40.23
N PHE A 2 -8.70 20.10 -39.60
CA PHE A 2 -8.67 19.28 -38.38
C PHE A 2 -8.01 17.89 -38.55
N ALA A 3 -8.30 17.18 -39.66
CA ALA A 3 -7.71 15.86 -39.94
C ALA A 3 -6.19 15.90 -40.19
N ALA A 4 -5.69 16.96 -40.84
CA ALA A 4 -4.26 17.16 -41.05
C ALA A 4 -3.53 17.44 -39.73
N GLY A 5 -4.17 18.18 -38.82
CA GLY A 5 -3.64 18.42 -37.46
C GLY A 5 -3.54 17.15 -36.64
N LEU A 6 -4.53 16.26 -36.73
CA LEU A 6 -4.53 14.99 -36.00
C LEU A 6 -3.41 14.04 -36.48
N ILE A 7 -3.17 13.99 -37.79
CA ILE A 7 -2.11 13.16 -38.39
C ILE A 7 -0.73 13.71 -38.03
N MET A 8 -0.54 15.03 -38.03
CA MET A 8 0.73 15.63 -37.64
C MET A 8 1.05 15.40 -36.16
N VAL A 9 0.04 15.48 -35.29
CA VAL A 9 0.18 15.14 -33.86
C VAL A 9 0.52 13.66 -33.68
N TRP A 10 -0.10 12.76 -34.45
CA TRP A 10 0.17 11.32 -34.38
C TRP A 10 1.58 10.94 -34.90
N LEU A 11 2.10 11.66 -35.89
CA LEU A 11 3.45 11.44 -36.43
C LEU A 11 4.55 12.18 -35.63
N ALA A 12 4.22 13.29 -34.98
CA ALA A 12 5.14 14.05 -34.14
C ALA A 12 5.12 13.60 -32.67
N SER A 13 4.10 12.85 -32.23
CA SER A 13 4.09 12.23 -30.91
C SER A 13 5.13 11.11 -30.89
N PRO A 14 6.16 11.18 -30.02
CA PRO A 14 7.09 10.08 -29.88
C PRO A 14 6.34 8.81 -29.49
N SER A 15 6.49 7.74 -30.28
CA SER A 15 5.88 6.41 -30.07
C SER A 15 6.39 5.67 -28.83
N SER A 16 7.20 6.35 -28.02
CA SER A 16 7.75 5.89 -26.77
C SER A 16 7.72 7.04 -25.77
N VAL A 17 6.52 7.33 -25.22
CA VAL A 17 6.50 7.73 -23.82
C VAL A 17 6.89 6.47 -23.06
N MET A 18 8.19 6.29 -22.89
CA MET A 18 8.65 5.43 -21.81
C MET A 18 8.17 6.17 -20.57
N ALA A 19 7.11 5.65 -19.94
CA ALA A 19 7.03 5.78 -18.49
C ALA A 19 8.45 5.50 -18.01
N ALA A 20 9.02 6.35 -17.15
CA ALA A 20 10.22 5.97 -16.44
C ALA A 20 9.87 4.67 -15.74
N GLY A 21 10.18 3.56 -16.41
CA GLY A 21 10.14 2.26 -15.81
C GLY A 21 11.02 2.47 -14.60
N MET A 22 10.47 2.20 -13.43
CA MET A 22 11.29 1.88 -12.30
C MET A 22 12.08 0.69 -12.83
N ALA A 23 13.26 0.96 -13.40
CA ALA A 23 14.24 -0.05 -13.69
C ALA A 23 14.66 -0.46 -12.29
N GLN A 24 13.87 -1.35 -11.70
CA GLN A 24 14.29 -2.15 -10.58
C GLN A 24 15.42 -2.93 -11.19
N ASP A 25 16.63 -2.41 -10.94
CA ASP A 25 17.87 -3.02 -11.38
C ASP A 25 17.74 -4.48 -11.01
N GLY A 26 17.88 -5.35 -12.00
CA GLY A 26 17.83 -6.81 -11.84
C GLY A 26 19.06 -7.28 -11.08
N GLY A 27 19.32 -6.65 -9.93
CA GLY A 27 20.33 -7.00 -8.98
C GLY A 27 20.15 -8.45 -8.58
N THR A 28 21.27 -9.08 -8.25
CA THR A 28 21.38 -10.47 -7.81
C THR A 28 20.12 -10.91 -7.05
N PHE A 29 19.37 -11.85 -7.62
CA PHE A 29 18.22 -12.46 -6.94
C PHE A 29 18.70 -13.07 -5.63
N ASP A 30 18.52 -12.34 -4.53
CA ASP A 30 18.74 -12.91 -3.20
C ASP A 30 17.67 -13.97 -2.99
N GLN A 31 18.09 -15.24 -2.96
CA GLN A 31 17.22 -16.39 -2.77
C GLN A 31 16.36 -16.29 -1.49
N TYR A 32 16.79 -15.47 -0.53
CA TYR A 32 16.07 -15.24 0.72
C TYR A 32 15.14 -14.03 0.68
N ALA A 33 15.12 -13.22 -0.39
CA ALA A 33 14.30 -12.02 -0.49
C ALA A 33 12.79 -12.31 -0.38
N THR A 34 12.32 -13.38 -1.02
CA THR A 34 10.90 -13.78 -0.97
C THR A 34 10.50 -14.25 0.43
N LEU A 35 11.38 -14.98 1.12
CA LEU A 35 11.17 -15.38 2.51
C LEU A 35 11.19 -14.17 3.45
N ALA A 36 12.12 -13.25 3.25
CA ALA A 36 12.21 -12.02 4.04
C ALA A 36 10.98 -11.12 3.85
N ALA A 37 10.49 -10.97 2.61
CA ALA A 37 9.25 -10.25 2.31
C ALA A 37 8.02 -10.93 2.95
N ALA A 38 7.92 -12.26 2.85
CA ALA A 38 6.84 -13.00 3.49
C ALA A 38 6.85 -12.84 5.03
N LEU A 39 8.03 -12.91 5.65
CA LEU A 39 8.18 -12.71 7.10
C LEU A 39 7.89 -11.27 7.54
N SER A 40 8.34 -10.27 6.78
CA SER A 40 8.07 -8.85 7.05
C SER A 40 6.56 -8.58 7.13
N THR A 41 5.82 -8.90 6.06
CA THR A 41 4.35 -8.72 6.05
C THR A 41 3.66 -9.64 7.05
N GLY A 42 4.06 -10.91 7.14
CA GLY A 42 3.42 -11.89 8.01
C GLY A 42 3.47 -11.50 9.48
N LEU A 43 4.65 -11.14 9.99
CA LEU A 43 4.83 -10.72 11.38
C LEU A 43 4.16 -9.37 11.66
N ALA A 44 4.20 -8.44 10.72
CA ALA A 44 3.50 -7.17 10.83
C ALA A 44 1.98 -7.35 10.93
N CYS A 45 1.39 -8.24 10.12
CA CYS A 45 -0.03 -8.55 10.16
C CYS A 45 -0.46 -9.22 11.47
N ILE A 46 0.39 -10.06 12.08
CA ILE A 46 0.10 -10.63 13.40
C ILE A 46 0.03 -9.53 14.46
N GLY A 47 1.02 -8.62 14.49
CA GLY A 47 1.01 -7.49 15.42
C GLY A 47 -0.17 -6.54 15.19
N ALA A 48 -0.45 -6.21 13.92
CA ALA A 48 -1.59 -5.38 13.53
C ALA A 48 -2.92 -6.02 13.94
N GLY A 49 -3.09 -7.33 13.74
CA GLY A 49 -4.31 -8.04 14.11
C GLY A 49 -4.58 -7.99 15.62
N ILE A 50 -3.55 -8.12 16.45
CA ILE A 50 -3.68 -8.00 17.92
C ILE A 50 -4.07 -6.56 18.29
N ALA A 51 -3.41 -5.56 17.70
CA ALA A 51 -3.70 -4.16 17.97
C ALA A 51 -5.13 -3.78 17.53
N VAL A 52 -5.52 -4.15 16.31
CA VAL A 52 -6.85 -3.92 15.74
C VAL A 52 -7.92 -4.65 16.55
N GLY A 53 -7.68 -5.89 16.99
CA GLY A 53 -8.63 -6.65 17.81
C GLY A 53 -8.99 -5.90 19.10
N ASN A 54 -7.98 -5.38 19.80
CA ASN A 54 -8.18 -4.62 21.03
C ASN A 54 -8.80 -3.23 20.78
N ALA A 55 -8.28 -2.50 19.78
CA ALA A 55 -8.78 -1.17 19.43
C ALA A 55 -10.23 -1.23 18.92
N GLY A 56 -10.56 -2.25 18.12
CA GLY A 56 -11.90 -2.49 17.59
C GLY A 56 -12.91 -2.84 18.69
N ALA A 57 -12.53 -3.73 19.62
CA ALA A 57 -13.39 -4.06 20.76
C ALA A 57 -13.70 -2.82 21.63
N ALA A 58 -12.68 -2.00 21.92
CA ALA A 58 -12.84 -0.75 22.65
C ALA A 58 -13.70 0.27 21.87
N ALA A 59 -13.50 0.37 20.55
CA ALA A 59 -14.27 1.26 19.68
C ALA A 59 -15.76 0.90 19.65
N VAL A 60 -16.08 -0.39 19.54
CA VAL A 60 -17.47 -0.86 19.55
C VAL A 60 -18.10 -0.62 20.93
N GLY A 61 -17.38 -0.89 22.01
CA GLY A 61 -17.86 -0.61 23.37
C GLY A 61 -18.15 0.88 23.61
N ALA A 62 -17.23 1.76 23.21
CA ALA A 62 -17.42 3.21 23.32
C ALA A 62 -18.60 3.70 22.45
N THR A 63 -18.77 3.12 21.26
CA THR A 63 -19.88 3.46 20.36
C THR A 63 -21.22 3.01 20.93
N ALA A 64 -21.27 1.87 21.64
CA ALA A 64 -22.48 1.39 22.28
C ALA A 64 -22.97 2.33 23.40
N GLU A 65 -22.05 2.95 24.16
CA GLU A 65 -22.42 3.98 25.14
C GLU A 65 -22.69 5.34 24.51
N LYS A 66 -21.86 5.75 23.54
CA LYS A 66 -21.86 7.08 22.94
C LYS A 66 -21.74 6.95 21.42
N PRO A 67 -22.85 6.85 20.67
CA PRO A 67 -22.82 6.64 19.22
C PRO A 67 -22.11 7.78 18.47
N GLU A 68 -22.15 8.99 19.03
CA GLU A 68 -21.43 10.17 18.53
C GLU A 68 -19.91 10.00 18.50
N SER A 69 -19.36 9.07 19.29
CA SER A 69 -17.92 8.80 19.37
C SER A 69 -17.40 7.87 18.26
N PHE A 70 -18.28 7.25 17.47
CA PHE A 70 -17.93 6.26 16.44
C PHE A 70 -16.83 6.75 15.49
N GLY A 71 -16.98 7.96 14.95
CA GLY A 71 -16.01 8.52 14.01
C GLY A 71 -14.62 8.73 14.63
N ARG A 72 -14.55 9.14 15.91
CA ARG A 72 -13.28 9.28 16.64
C ARG A 72 -12.66 7.92 16.96
N ALA A 73 -13.50 6.95 17.31
CA ALA A 73 -13.05 5.59 17.59
C ALA A 73 -12.44 4.92 16.34
N LEU A 74 -13.02 5.15 15.15
CA LEU A 74 -12.47 4.65 13.88
C LEU A 74 -11.08 5.19 13.55
N ILE A 75 -10.74 6.43 13.97
CA ILE A 75 -9.40 6.99 13.75
C ILE A 75 -8.35 6.13 14.48
N PHE A 76 -8.61 5.74 15.72
CA PHE A 76 -7.66 4.91 16.49
C PHE A 76 -7.56 3.48 15.94
N VAL A 77 -8.68 2.91 15.47
CA VAL A 77 -8.67 1.60 14.80
C VAL A 77 -7.88 1.69 13.49
N GLY A 78 -8.09 2.71 12.66
CA GLY A 78 -7.35 2.91 11.42
C GLY A 78 -5.85 3.15 11.65
N LEU A 79 -5.48 3.90 12.70
CA LEU A 79 -4.07 4.10 13.06
C LEU A 79 -3.37 2.77 13.42
N SER A 80 -4.09 1.82 14.02
CA SER A 80 -3.54 0.49 14.33
C SER A 80 -3.25 -0.37 13.08
N GLU A 81 -3.97 -0.12 11.97
CA GLU A 81 -3.72 -0.81 10.69
C GLU A 81 -2.40 -0.38 10.05
N GLY A 82 -1.89 0.81 10.39
CA GLY A 82 -0.62 1.33 9.89
C GLY A 82 0.54 0.35 10.06
N ILE A 83 0.52 -0.50 11.09
CA ILE A 83 1.53 -1.54 11.33
C ILE A 83 1.59 -2.52 10.15
N ALA A 84 0.43 -2.98 9.65
CA ALA A 84 0.36 -3.90 8.51
C ALA A 84 0.80 -3.21 7.21
N ILE A 85 0.39 -1.95 7.01
CA ILE A 85 0.77 -1.18 5.83
C ILE A 85 2.28 -0.98 5.77
N TYR A 86 2.93 -0.65 6.88
CA TYR A 86 4.39 -0.54 6.90
C TYR A 86 5.09 -1.87 6.62
N GLY A 87 4.58 -2.99 7.15
CA GLY A 87 5.11 -4.32 6.82
C GLY A 87 5.00 -4.65 5.33
N LEU A 88 3.88 -4.30 4.71
CA LEU A 88 3.66 -4.45 3.27
C LEU A 88 4.59 -3.55 2.45
N ILE A 89 4.76 -2.29 2.84
CA ILE A 89 5.68 -1.35 2.18
C ILE A 89 7.11 -1.91 2.20
N ILE A 90 7.58 -2.39 3.36
CA ILE A 90 8.91 -2.99 3.48
C ILE A 90 9.05 -4.21 2.57
N SER A 91 8.02 -5.04 2.46
CA SER A 91 8.03 -6.19 1.55
C SER A 91 8.15 -5.79 0.07
N PHE A 92 7.50 -4.69 -0.34
CA PHE A 92 7.70 -4.11 -1.68
C PHE A 92 9.07 -3.47 -1.87
N LEU A 93 9.75 -3.04 -0.80
CA LEU A 93 11.13 -2.57 -0.87
C LEU A 93 12.14 -3.74 -0.95
N ILE A 94 11.79 -4.90 -0.40
CA ILE A 94 12.60 -6.12 -0.45
C ILE A 94 12.48 -6.82 -1.80
N LEU A 95 11.25 -6.90 -2.34
CA LEU A 95 10.99 -7.50 -3.64
C LEU A 95 11.42 -6.51 -4.74
N PRO A 96 12.33 -6.91 -5.65
CA PRO A 96 12.64 -6.15 -6.86
C PRO A 96 11.49 -6.19 -7.90
#